data_AF-A0A392SQN9-F1
#
_entry.id   AF-A0A392SQN9-F1
#
_cell.length_a   1.000
_cell.length_b   1.000
_cell.length_c   1.000
_cell.angle_alpha   90.00
_cell.angle_beta   90.00
_cell.angle_gamma   90.00
#
_symmetry.space_group_name_H-M   'P 1'
#
loop_
_entity.id
_entity.type
_entity.pdbx_description
1 polymer ?
#
loop_
_entity_poly.entity_id
_entity_poly.type
_entity_poly.pdbx_seq_one_letter_code
_entity_poly.pdbx_strand_id
1 'polypeptide(L)' 'MIMEEGHRSGLSIHPGVTKMYQDLKKLFRWPGMKRRIFEFVYACLVCQKSKIEHQKPSDLLQLMFIPGWKWDSIAMDFVG' A
#
# COMPACT_ATOMS: atom_id res chain seq x y z
N MET A 1 2.75 6.82 22.22
CA MET A 1 3.74 5.98 22.94
C MET A 1 3.85 4.56 22.37
N ILE A 2 3.00 3.57 22.69
CA ILE A 2 3.20 2.18 22.17
C ILE A 2 3.08 2.07 20.64
N MET A 3 2.02 2.64 20.06
CA MET A 3 1.84 2.63 18.59
C MET A 3 2.90 3.49 17.88
N GLU A 4 3.37 4.53 18.56
CA GLU A 4 4.37 5.46 18.01
C GLU A 4 5.75 4.81 17.98
N GLU A 5 6.14 4.16 19.07
CA GLU A 5 7.38 3.38 19.17
C GLU A 5 7.40 2.23 18.15
N GLY A 6 6.29 1.49 18.05
CA GLY A 6 6.17 0.38 17.11
C GLY A 6 6.07 0.78 15.64
N HIS A 7 5.92 2.07 15.31
CA HIS A 7 5.67 2.52 13.93
C HIS A 7 6.60 3.60 13.41
N ARG A 8 7.11 4.46 14.28
CA ARG A 8 7.93 5.63 13.93
C ARG A 8 9.35 5.56 14.51
N SER A 9 9.69 4.53 15.29
CA SER A 9 11.09 4.31 15.66
C SER A 9 11.93 4.05 14.41
N GLY A 10 13.19 4.51 14.40
CA GLY A 10 14.10 4.34 13.27
C GLY A 10 14.30 2.88 12.84
N LEU A 11 14.03 1.93 13.74
CA LEU A 11 14.12 0.48 13.49
C LEU A 11 12.81 -0.14 12.97
N SER A 12 11.65 0.51 13.14
CA SER A 12 10.35 -0.10 12.80
C SER A 12 10.02 -0.06 11.31
N ILE A 13 10.65 0.83 10.53
CA ILE A 13 10.45 1.00 9.07
C ILE A 13 8.95 1.04 8.70
N HIS A 14 8.14 1.82 9.44
CA HIS A 14 6.73 2.05 9.13
C HIS A 14 5.95 0.76 8.80
N PRO A 15 5.86 -0.19 9.75
CA PRO A 15 5.21 -1.47 9.53
C PRO A 15 3.73 -1.27 9.20
N GLY A 16 3.22 -2.10 8.28
CA GLY A 16 1.80 -2.14 7.98
C GLY A 16 0.99 -2.73 9.13
N VAL A 17 -0.34 -2.60 9.05
CA VAL A 17 -1.31 -3.04 10.07
C VAL A 17 -1.04 -4.46 10.57
N THR A 18 -0.82 -5.40 9.64
CA THR A 18 -0.62 -6.82 9.97
C THR A 18 0.64 -7.05 10.80
N LYS A 19 1.79 -6.51 10.37
CA LYS A 19 3.06 -6.65 11.09
C LYS A 19 2.96 -6.00 12.46
N MET A 20 2.45 -4.78 12.50
CA MET A 20 2.33 -4.01 13.73
C MET A 20 1.40 -4.70 14.75
N TYR A 21 0.30 -5.33 14.30
CA TYR A 21 -0.53 -6.17 15.16
C TYR A 21 0.19 -7.42 15.66
N GLN A 22 0.94 -8.11 14.79
CA GLN A 22 1.67 -9.32 15.14
C GLN A 22 2.79 -9.07 16.15
N ASP A 23 3.44 -7.91 16.09
CA ASP A 23 4.51 -7.56 17.02
C ASP A 23 3.94 -7.12 18.37
N LEU A 24 2.91 -6.26 18.38
CA LEU A 24 2.32 -5.77 19.63
C LEU A 24 1.55 -6.87 20.39
N LYS A 25 0.89 -7.81 19.69
CA LYS A 25 0.13 -8.89 20.35
C LYS A 25 0.98 -9.85 21.19
N LYS A 26 2.31 -9.85 21.01
CA LYS A 26 3.24 -10.70 21.76
C LYS A 26 3.39 -10.24 23.21
N LEU A 27 3.28 -8.92 23.43
CA LEU A 27 3.56 -8.28 24.71
C LEU A 27 2.32 -7.62 25.33
N PHE A 28 1.35 -7.26 24.50
CA PHE A 28 0.20 -6.49 24.94
C PHE A 28 -1.11 -7.07 24.39
N ARG A 29 -2.17 -6.91 25.18
CA ARG A 29 -3.53 -7.27 24.78
C ARG A 29 -4.52 -6.29 25.36
N TRP A 30 -5.33 -5.68 24.51
CA TRP A 30 -6.43 -4.81 24.92
C TRP A 30 -7.63 -4.89 23.97
N PRO A 31 -8.86 -4.59 24.42
CA PRO A 31 -10.04 -4.58 23.56
C PRO A 31 -9.91 -3.60 22.39
N GLY A 32 -10.23 -4.04 21.18
CA GLY A 32 -10.18 -3.19 19.98
C GLY A 32 -8.78 -2.89 19.44
N MET A 33 -7.75 -3.62 19.88
CA MET A 33 -6.35 -3.43 19.44
C MET A 33 -6.17 -3.38 17.93
N LYS A 34 -6.72 -4.34 17.18
CA LYS A 34 -6.64 -4.37 15.71
C LYS A 34 -7.19 -3.09 15.08
N ARG A 35 -8.35 -2.63 15.53
CA ARG A 35 -9.01 -1.43 15.01
C ARG A 35 -8.15 -0.18 15.24
N ARG A 36 -7.63 0.01 16.45
CA ARG A 36 -6.79 1.16 16.77
C ARG A 36 -5.48 1.16 15.97
N ILE A 37 -4.86 -0.01 15.78
CA ILE A 37 -3.66 -0.15 14.94
C ILE A 37 -3.99 0.20 13.48
N PHE A 38 -5.13 -0.27 12.96
CA PHE A 38 -5.59 0.07 11.62
C PHE A 38 -5.73 1.59 11.45
N GLU A 39 -6.51 2.26 12.31
CA GLU A 39 -6.72 3.71 12.27
C GLU A 39 -5.40 4.49 12.35
N PHE A 40 -4.48 4.07 13.23
CA PHE A 40 -3.19 4.72 13.40
C PHE A 40 -2.27 4.60 12.19
N VAL A 41 -2.13 3.39 11.62
CA VAL A 41 -1.30 3.17 10.43
C VAL A 41 -1.92 3.82 9.20
N TYR A 42 -3.26 3.80 9.09
CA TYR A 42 -3.97 4.42 7.99
C TYR A 42 -3.82 5.95 7.96
N ALA A 43 -3.70 6.59 9.14
CA ALA A 43 -3.42 8.02 9.25
C ALA A 43 -1.95 8.40 8.97
N CYS A 44 -1.04 7.45 8.76
CA CYS A 44 0.37 7.74 8.51
C CYS A 44 0.62 8.16 7.04
N LEU A 45 0.97 9.43 6.83
CA LEU A 45 1.30 9.97 5.49
C LEU A 45 2.43 9.22 4.77
N VAL A 46 3.45 8.77 5.50
CA VAL A 46 4.56 8.00 4.92
C VAL A 46 4.05 6.65 4.42
N CYS A 47 3.23 5.96 5.20
CA CYS A 47 2.60 4.71 4.77
C CYS A 47 1.66 4.91 3.58
N GLN A 48 0.84 5.96 3.59
CA GLN A 48 -0.08 6.26 2.49
C GLN A 48 0.65 6.52 1.16
N LYS A 49 1.81 7.19 1.20
CA LYS A 49 2.61 7.49 0.00
C LYS A 49 3.47 6.32 -0.49
N SER A 50 3.98 5.51 0.45
CA SER A 50 4.93 4.44 0.13
C SER A 50 4.28 3.09 -0.13
N LYS A 51 3.13 2.81 0.49
CA LYS A 51 2.43 1.54 0.29
C LYS A 51 1.49 1.70 -0.89
N ILE A 52 1.83 1.00 -1.97
CA ILE A 52 1.00 0.88 -3.17
C ILE A 52 -0.28 0.14 -2.75
N GLU A 53 -1.44 0.60 -3.24
CA GLU A 53 -2.64 -0.22 -3.16
C GLU A 53 -2.41 -1.51 -3.95
N HIS A 54 -2.44 -2.65 -3.26
CA HIS A 54 -2.44 -3.97 -3.91
C HIS A 54 -3.82 -4.35 -4.44
N GLN A 55 -4.78 -3.41 -4.43
CA GLN A 55 -6.05 -3.62 -5.08
C GLN A 55 -5.79 -3.74 -6.58
N LYS A 56 -6.48 -4.69 -7.23
CA LYS A 56 -6.48 -4.72 -8.69
C LYS A 56 -6.99 -3.36 -9.16
N PRO A 57 -6.35 -2.72 -10.15
CA PRO A 57 -6.92 -1.53 -10.75
C PRO A 57 -8.36 -1.87 -11.16
N SER A 58 -9.29 -1.03 -10.70
CA SER A 58 -10.73 -1.19 -10.93
C SER A 58 -11.08 -1.12 -12.41
N ASP A 59 -10.21 -0.48 -13.19
CA ASP A 59 -10.37 -0.38 -14.64
C ASP A 59 -9.98 -1.69 -15.31
N LEU A 60 -10.94 -2.23 -16.05
CA LEU A 60 -10.66 -3.05 -17.21
C LEU A 60 -9.55 -2.37 -17.99
N LEU A 61 -8.39 -3.02 -18.13
CA LEU A 61 -7.40 -2.65 -19.13
C LEU A 61 -8.19 -2.40 -20.42
N GLN A 62 -8.30 -1.14 -20.84
CA GLN A 62 -9.05 -0.80 -22.03
C GLN A 62 -8.37 -1.59 -23.14
N LEU A 63 -9.09 -2.58 -23.67
CA LEU A 63 -8.56 -3.41 -24.74
C LEU A 63 -8.26 -2.45 -25.88
N MET A 64 -6.97 -2.25 -26.16
CA MET A 64 -6.58 -1.44 -27.31
C MET A 64 -7.21 -2.08 -28.56
N PHE A 65 -7.83 -1.26 -29.40
CA PHE A 65 -8.42 -1.73 -30.64
C PHE A 65 -7.33 -2.43 -31.46
N ILE A 66 -7.62 -3.66 -31.91
CA ILE A 66 -6.71 -4.39 -32.79
C ILE A 66 -6.80 -3.71 -34.17
N PRO A 67 -5.71 -3.14 -34.72
CA PRO A 67 -5.74 -2.51 -36.03
C PRO A 67 -6.18 -3.53 -37.10
N GLY A 68 -7.07 -3.10 -37.99
CA GLY A 68 -7.65 -3.96 -39.02
C GLY A 68 -6.69 -4.26 -40.18
N TRP A 69 -5.67 -3.42 -40.34
CA TRP A 69 -4.73 -3.51 -41.45
C TRP A 69 -3.32 -3.01 -41.09
N LYS A 70 -2.38 -3.16 -42.03
CA LYS A 70 -1.02 -2.65 -41.90
C LYS A 70 -1.06 -1.11 -41.85
N TRP A 71 -0.39 -0.54 -40.84
CA TRP A 71 -0.23 0.91 -40.60
C TRP A 71 -1.42 1.66 -40.02
N ASP A 72 -2.51 0.98 -39.63
CA ASP A 72 -3.65 1.63 -38.99
C ASP A 72 -3.35 2.17 -37.57
N SER A 73 -2.28 1.67 -36.94
CA SER A 73 -1.82 2.12 -35.62
C SER A 73 -0.30 2.13 -35.58
N ILE A 74 0.27 3.25 -35.13
CA ILE A 74 1.71 3.44 -34.94
C ILE A 74 1.92 3.92 -33.50
N ALA A 75 2.70 3.18 -32.71
CA ALA A 75 3.15 3.59 -31.39
C ALA A 75 4.61 4.03 -31.47
N MET A 76 4.94 5.13 -30.82
CA MET A 76 6.30 5.67 -30.73
C MET A 76 6.62 5.95 -29.27
N ASP A 77 7.84 5.64 -28.85
CA ASP A 77 8.34 5.93 -27.51
C ASP A 77 9.75 6.53 -27.60
N PHE A 78 10.15 7.27 -26.58
CA PHE A 78 11.47 7.85 -26.48
C PHE A 78 12.38 6.96 -25.63
N VAL A 79 13.60 6.76 -26.10
CA VAL A 79 14.67 6.16 -25.30
C VAL A 79 15.59 7.29 -24.86
N GLY A 80 15.68 7.50 -23.55
CA GLY A 80 16.62 8.41 -22.90
C GLY A 80 17.69 7.66 -22.14
#